data_AF-A0A8R1IAI1-F1
#
_entry.id   AF-A0A8R1IAI1-F1
#
_cell.length_a   1.000
_cell.length_b   1.000
_cell.length_c   1.000
_cell.angle_alpha   90.00
_cell.angle_beta   90.00
_cell.angle_gamma   90.00
#
_symmetry.space_group_name_H-M   'P 1'
#
loop_
_entity.id
_entity.type
_entity.pdbx_description
1 polymer ?
#
loop_
_entity_poly.entity_id
_entity_poly.type
_entity_poly.pdbx_seq_one_letter_code
_entity_poly.pdbx_strand_id
1 'polypeptide(L)'
;MPSVQNWFAKHRVEVMEWPTQSSDLNSHTTCIFGNRGVDSAAGSDDRRRPRVEMCIYRNITIEDHRFLQFVLNWLAVFEIPLHTLGAYIVMWKTPKVMLPVKPSMLLLHFTCVWHDMCLCVLVVPFIIFQAGAGFSLGILLKIGVTMPYIIYIGVTTTFLLAPAVVFFFEDRYNTLVRRDSNTRSRKIKRIVYFTINYLLMLVALIPTLSNVPDQKEAKALTLRQFPCLPPDILDTPGQGCHDITVLAISSMSVNFFGFVQIAFFFGATALKVFNMKTASKRTSEMQKHLFKCLCLQVATPILIIVIPCSYVIVLSAISYLDQAVNNIVCILLTVYGALSTISMLTVHKPYRLATLQLFRFRSSTAPTSLFVNSLS
;
A
#
# COMPACT_ATOMS: atom_id res chain seq x y z
N MET A 1 11.34 -66.62 -25.90
CA MET A 1 11.69 -65.46 -26.75
C MET A 1 12.59 -64.51 -25.94
N PRO A 2 13.91 -64.60 -26.13
CA PRO A 2 14.91 -63.74 -25.51
C PRO A 2 15.16 -62.53 -26.40
N SER A 3 14.79 -61.29 -26.01
CA SER A 3 15.15 -60.12 -26.84
C SER A 3 14.98 -58.72 -26.25
N VAL A 4 14.92 -58.50 -24.92
CA VAL A 4 14.92 -57.10 -24.39
C VAL A 4 16.22 -56.73 -23.66
N GLN A 5 16.93 -57.70 -23.07
CA GLN A 5 18.26 -57.43 -22.46
C GLN A 5 19.39 -57.21 -23.49
N ASN A 6 19.20 -57.59 -24.76
CA ASN A 6 20.21 -57.43 -25.82
C ASN A 6 20.16 -56.09 -26.58
N TRP A 7 19.22 -55.20 -26.26
CA TRP A 7 19.19 -53.87 -26.89
C TRP A 7 20.23 -52.91 -26.27
N PHE A 8 20.42 -52.97 -24.94
CA PHE A 8 21.35 -52.12 -24.21
C PHE A 8 22.84 -52.50 -24.37
N ALA A 9 23.14 -53.69 -24.91
CA ALA A 9 24.52 -54.14 -25.12
C ALA A 9 25.13 -53.68 -26.45
N LYS A 10 24.33 -53.14 -27.39
CA LYS A 10 24.79 -52.81 -28.76
C LYS A 10 25.00 -51.32 -29.04
N HIS A 11 24.62 -50.43 -28.12
CA HIS A 11 24.83 -48.98 -28.27
C HIS A 11 25.69 -48.45 -27.11
N ARG A 12 27.01 -48.71 -27.19
CA ARG A 12 27.99 -47.90 -26.47
C ARG A 12 27.91 -46.48 -27.05
N VAL A 13 27.26 -45.58 -26.33
CA VAL A 13 27.50 -44.15 -26.52
C VAL A 13 28.82 -43.88 -25.81
N GLU A 14 29.85 -43.62 -26.61
CA GLU A 14 31.15 -43.18 -26.11
C GLU A 14 30.96 -41.94 -25.25
N VAL A 15 31.50 -42.01 -24.03
CA VAL A 15 31.59 -40.87 -23.12
C VAL A 15 32.60 -39.91 -23.73
N MET A 16 32.09 -38.89 -24.40
CA MET A 16 32.91 -37.75 -24.81
C MET A 16 33.19 -36.91 -23.57
N GLU A 17 34.39 -37.07 -23.01
CA GLU A 17 34.91 -36.21 -21.95
C GLU A 17 35.00 -34.78 -22.50
N TRP A 18 34.12 -33.91 -21.99
CA TRP A 18 34.21 -32.48 -22.20
C TRP A 18 35.19 -31.88 -21.18
N PRO A 19 36.07 -30.96 -21.59
CA PRO A 19 37.09 -30.40 -20.73
C PRO A 19 36.46 -29.66 -19.55
N THR A 20 37.07 -29.80 -18.38
CA THR A 20 36.79 -28.98 -17.18
C THR A 20 36.94 -27.50 -17.54
N GLN A 21 35.84 -26.88 -17.92
CA GLN A 21 35.72 -25.44 -18.08
C GLN A 21 35.26 -24.86 -16.76
N SER A 22 36.20 -24.21 -16.08
CA SER A 22 35.95 -23.16 -15.08
C SER A 22 34.81 -22.27 -15.56
N SER A 23 33.63 -22.44 -14.96
CA SER A 23 32.50 -21.55 -15.15
C SER A 23 32.46 -20.62 -13.94
N ASP A 24 33.22 -19.53 -14.08
CA ASP A 24 32.84 -18.25 -13.52
C ASP A 24 31.39 -17.95 -13.95
N LEU A 25 30.42 -18.38 -13.16
CA LEU A 25 29.07 -17.84 -13.20
C LEU A 25 28.88 -17.01 -11.93
N ASN A 26 29.39 -15.78 -12.01
CA ASN A 26 28.96 -14.68 -11.16
C ASN A 26 27.48 -14.37 -11.46
N SER A 27 26.55 -15.17 -10.94
CA SER A 27 25.19 -14.70 -10.67
C SER A 27 25.19 -14.04 -9.30
N HIS A 28 25.68 -12.81 -9.25
CA HIS A 28 25.57 -11.95 -8.08
C HIS A 28 24.09 -11.59 -7.85
N THR A 29 23.35 -12.44 -7.14
CA THR A 29 22.07 -12.06 -6.53
C THR A 29 22.37 -11.09 -5.40
N THR A 30 22.42 -9.81 -5.74
CA THR A 30 22.75 -8.74 -4.79
C THR A 30 21.43 -8.05 -4.48
N CYS A 31 21.00 -7.97 -3.22
CA CYS A 31 19.95 -7.04 -2.81
C CYS A 31 20.57 -5.62 -3.02
N ILE A 32 20.41 -5.02 -4.23
CA ILE A 32 21.10 -3.79 -4.68
C ILE A 32 20.45 -2.56 -4.04
N PHE A 33 20.69 -2.38 -2.74
CA PHE A 33 20.84 -1.03 -2.19
C PHE A 33 22.25 -0.81 -1.60
N GLY A 34 23.10 -1.85 -1.55
CA GLY A 34 24.42 -1.79 -0.91
C GLY A 34 25.62 -1.39 -1.79
N ASN A 35 25.49 -1.24 -3.11
CA ASN A 35 26.66 -0.96 -3.97
C ASN A 35 26.92 0.54 -4.18
N ARG A 36 27.33 1.22 -3.10
CA ARG A 36 28.23 2.37 -3.20
C ARG A 36 29.48 2.11 -2.35
N GLY A 37 30.50 1.55 -3.01
CA GLY A 37 31.90 1.72 -2.63
C GLY A 37 32.41 0.84 -1.49
N VAL A 38 32.60 -0.46 -1.76
CA VAL A 38 33.68 -1.23 -1.12
C VAL A 38 34.29 -2.13 -2.20
N ASP A 39 34.93 -1.51 -3.19
CA ASP A 39 35.85 -2.24 -4.06
C ASP A 39 37.21 -2.35 -3.36
N SER A 40 37.66 -3.59 -3.28
CA SER A 40 38.84 -4.08 -2.61
C SER A 40 40.12 -3.42 -3.12
N ALA A 41 40.75 -2.61 -2.28
CA ALA A 41 42.19 -2.37 -2.36
C ALA A 41 42.89 -3.32 -1.39
N ALA A 42 43.52 -4.35 -1.95
CA ALA A 42 44.41 -5.23 -1.21
C ALA A 42 45.64 -4.44 -0.72
N GLY A 43 45.97 -4.60 0.56
CA GLY A 43 47.27 -4.26 1.11
C GLY A 43 47.41 -2.85 1.68
N SER A 44 47.12 -2.70 2.97
CA SER A 44 47.95 -2.04 4.00
C SER A 44 47.08 -1.50 5.14
N ASP A 45 47.62 -1.64 6.34
CA ASP A 45 47.08 -1.34 7.67
C ASP A 45 46.31 0.00 7.76
N ASP A 46 44.97 -0.03 7.78
CA ASP A 46 44.13 1.11 8.18
C ASP A 46 43.27 0.73 9.38
N ARG A 47 43.91 0.69 10.55
CA ARG A 47 43.29 0.33 11.84
C ARG A 47 42.70 1.55 12.57
N ARG A 48 42.25 2.61 11.86
CA ARG A 48 41.78 3.85 12.51
C ARG A 48 40.78 4.73 11.74
N ARG A 49 39.91 4.18 10.89
CA ARG A 49 38.68 4.89 10.47
C ARG A 49 37.48 4.41 11.28
N PRO A 50 36.67 5.30 11.90
CA PRO A 50 35.42 4.89 12.51
C PRO A 50 34.53 4.32 11.39
N ARG A 51 34.15 3.05 11.53
CA ARG A 51 33.19 2.40 10.65
C ARG A 51 31.88 3.15 10.84
N VAL A 52 31.44 3.93 9.85
CA VAL A 52 30.12 4.58 9.91
C VAL A 52 29.10 3.46 10.02
N GLU A 53 28.43 3.35 11.16
CA GLU A 53 27.38 2.35 11.35
C GLU A 53 26.26 2.66 10.36
N MET A 54 26.14 1.83 9.32
CA MET A 54 25.06 1.91 8.32
C MET A 54 23.72 1.41 8.89
N CYS A 55 23.64 1.22 10.19
CA CYS A 55 22.45 0.76 10.88
C CYS A 55 22.44 1.15 12.35
N ILE A 56 21.27 1.48 12.87
CA ILE A 56 21.01 1.61 14.30
C ILE A 56 19.86 0.69 14.73
N TYR A 57 20.12 -0.08 15.78
CA TYR A 57 19.13 -0.82 16.57
C TYR A 57 19.43 -0.54 18.05
N ARG A 58 18.53 0.19 18.72
CA ARG A 58 18.74 0.74 20.08
C ARG A 58 18.20 -0.20 21.17
N ASN A 59 17.53 -1.28 20.79
CA ASN A 59 16.86 -2.20 21.70
C ASN A 59 15.83 -1.48 22.59
N ILE A 60 15.07 -0.55 21.98
CA ILE A 60 13.98 0.19 22.63
C ILE A 60 12.63 -0.38 22.22
N THR A 61 11.59 -0.12 23.03
CA THR A 61 10.25 -0.70 22.85
C THR A 61 9.65 -0.51 21.45
N ILE A 62 9.91 0.63 20.78
CA ILE A 62 9.34 0.90 19.45
C ILE A 62 9.97 0.05 18.32
N GLU A 63 11.16 -0.51 18.55
CA GLU A 63 11.85 -1.37 17.59
C GLU A 63 11.38 -2.83 17.70
N ASP A 64 10.79 -3.21 18.84
CA ASP A 64 10.31 -4.56 19.12
C ASP A 64 9.10 -4.94 18.26
N HIS A 65 9.19 -6.12 17.65
CA HIS A 65 8.18 -6.66 16.74
C HIS A 65 6.88 -7.02 17.48
N ARG A 66 6.96 -7.43 18.76
CA ARG A 66 5.76 -7.74 19.57
C ARG A 66 5.04 -6.48 19.98
N PHE A 67 5.76 -5.42 20.35
CA PHE A 67 5.19 -4.11 20.57
C PHE A 67 4.50 -3.56 19.32
N LEU A 68 5.13 -3.67 18.15
CA LEU A 68 4.51 -3.29 16.87
C LEU A 68 3.18 -4.04 16.67
N GLN A 69 3.18 -5.38 16.80
CA GLN A 69 1.96 -6.17 16.71
C GLN A 69 0.89 -5.73 17.71
N PHE A 70 1.28 -5.45 18.95
CA PHE A 70 0.36 -4.95 19.98
C PHE A 70 -0.29 -3.63 19.54
N VAL A 71 0.50 -2.66 19.07
CA VAL A 71 -0.01 -1.37 18.59
C VAL A 71 -0.98 -1.56 17.42
N LEU A 72 -0.59 -2.35 16.40
CA LEU A 72 -1.43 -2.57 15.22
C LEU A 72 -2.76 -3.26 15.55
N ASN A 73 -2.75 -4.27 16.42
CA ASN A 73 -3.98 -4.93 16.86
C ASN A 73 -4.90 -3.97 17.63
N TRP A 74 -4.35 -3.10 18.48
CA TRP A 74 -5.14 -2.09 19.19
C TRP A 74 -5.67 -1.00 18.24
N LEU A 75 -4.90 -0.61 17.23
CA LEU A 75 -5.39 0.29 16.18
C LEU A 75 -6.63 -0.31 15.49
N ALA A 76 -6.61 -1.59 15.13
CA ALA A 76 -7.78 -2.26 14.56
C ALA A 76 -9.02 -2.15 15.48
N VAL A 77 -8.86 -2.28 16.80
CA VAL A 77 -9.96 -2.15 17.77
C VAL A 77 -10.61 -0.76 17.72
N PHE A 78 -9.83 0.31 17.49
CA PHE A 78 -10.35 1.67 17.33
C PHE A 78 -10.82 1.99 15.91
N GLU A 79 -10.20 1.39 14.91
CA GLU A 79 -10.52 1.55 13.49
C GLU A 79 -11.87 0.93 13.14
N ILE A 80 -12.19 -0.27 13.66
CA ILE A 80 -13.47 -0.94 13.41
C ILE A 80 -14.68 -0.04 13.73
N PRO A 81 -14.84 0.55 14.93
CA PRO A 81 -15.98 1.42 15.22
C PRO A 81 -15.94 2.71 14.38
N LEU A 82 -14.76 3.28 14.13
CA LEU A 82 -14.59 4.47 13.29
C LEU A 82 -15.04 4.21 11.85
N HIS A 83 -14.60 3.12 11.24
CA HIS A 83 -14.98 2.70 9.90
C HIS A 83 -16.46 2.34 9.80
N THR A 84 -17.00 1.70 10.83
CA THR A 84 -18.44 1.38 10.91
C THR A 84 -19.27 2.66 10.94
N LEU A 85 -18.85 3.65 11.75
CA LEU A 85 -19.47 4.98 11.78
C LEU A 85 -19.35 5.67 10.41
N GLY A 86 -18.16 5.65 9.80
CA GLY A 86 -17.93 6.20 8.46
C GLY A 86 -18.87 5.61 7.42
N ALA A 87 -18.95 4.27 7.37
CA ALA A 87 -19.83 3.54 6.47
C ALA A 87 -21.31 3.88 6.73
N TYR A 88 -21.72 3.95 8.00
CA TYR A 88 -23.07 4.35 8.37
C TYR A 88 -23.44 5.75 7.87
N ILE A 89 -22.57 6.73 8.10
CA ILE A 89 -22.82 8.12 7.68
C ILE A 89 -22.93 8.21 6.15
N VAL A 90 -22.06 7.55 5.39
CA VAL A 90 -22.13 7.57 3.92
C VAL A 90 -23.35 6.79 3.40
N MET A 91 -23.73 5.68 4.03
CA MET A 91 -24.88 4.90 3.56
C MET A 91 -26.20 5.61 3.82
N TRP A 92 -26.39 6.20 5.00
CA TRP A 92 -27.70 6.70 5.45
C TRP A 92 -27.82 8.21 5.58
N LYS A 93 -26.71 8.97 5.60
CA LYS A 93 -26.73 10.43 5.82
C LYS A 93 -26.23 11.24 4.61
N THR A 94 -25.95 10.63 3.47
CA THR A 94 -25.61 11.35 2.22
C THR A 94 -26.79 12.16 1.68
N PRO A 95 -26.65 13.49 1.54
CA PRO A 95 -27.72 14.33 1.00
C PRO A 95 -27.86 14.18 -0.52
N LYS A 96 -29.03 14.57 -1.07
CA LYS A 96 -29.35 14.49 -2.51
C LYS A 96 -28.26 15.08 -3.42
N VAL A 97 -27.64 16.19 -3.00
CA VAL A 97 -26.57 16.88 -3.74
C VAL A 97 -25.32 16.03 -3.92
N MET A 98 -25.02 15.16 -2.96
CA MET A 98 -23.84 14.28 -2.95
C MET A 98 -24.18 12.84 -3.39
N LEU A 99 -25.44 12.55 -3.70
CA LEU A 99 -25.85 11.22 -4.12
C LEU A 99 -25.07 10.68 -5.34
N PRO A 100 -24.73 11.51 -6.36
CA PRO A 100 -23.93 11.03 -7.48
C PRO A 100 -22.53 10.54 -7.10
N VAL A 101 -21.94 11.07 -6.01
CA VAL A 101 -20.58 10.68 -5.55
C VAL A 101 -20.60 9.55 -4.54
N LYS A 102 -21.77 9.16 -4.05
CA LYS A 102 -21.90 8.12 -3.02
C LYS A 102 -21.23 6.80 -3.41
N PRO A 103 -21.36 6.27 -4.64
CA PRO A 103 -20.73 5.00 -5.00
C PRO A 103 -19.20 5.05 -4.93
N SER A 104 -18.59 6.13 -5.42
CA SER A 104 -17.14 6.33 -5.38
C SER A 104 -16.63 6.58 -3.96
N MET A 105 -17.38 7.33 -3.15
CA MET A 105 -17.06 7.49 -1.72
C MET A 105 -17.10 6.15 -0.97
N LEU A 106 -18.12 5.31 -1.21
CA LEU A 106 -18.24 4.00 -0.58
C LEU A 106 -17.13 3.05 -1.02
N LEU A 107 -16.81 3.01 -2.32
CA LEU A 107 -15.72 2.17 -2.82
C LEU A 107 -14.40 2.56 -2.15
N LEU A 108 -14.04 3.84 -2.16
CA LEU A 108 -12.82 4.32 -1.51
C LEU A 108 -12.82 4.00 -0.01
N HIS A 109 -13.95 4.23 0.68
CA HIS A 109 -14.10 3.91 2.10
C HIS A 109 -13.86 2.42 2.37
N PHE A 110 -14.54 1.52 1.67
CA PHE A 110 -14.38 0.08 1.88
C PHE A 110 -12.99 -0.43 1.48
N THR A 111 -12.34 0.16 0.47
CA THR A 111 -10.93 -0.15 0.17
C THR A 111 -10.02 0.27 1.32
N CYS A 112 -10.24 1.43 1.93
CA CYS A 112 -9.52 1.87 3.13
C CYS A 112 -9.78 0.92 4.32
N VAL A 113 -11.03 0.50 4.55
CA VAL A 113 -11.35 -0.48 5.62
C VAL A 113 -10.61 -1.80 5.38
N TRP A 114 -10.63 -2.30 4.14
CA TRP A 114 -9.89 -3.51 3.79
C TRP A 114 -8.39 -3.34 4.03
N HIS A 115 -7.82 -2.20 3.63
CA HIS A 115 -6.41 -1.89 3.82
C HIS A 115 -6.00 -1.95 5.29
N ASP A 116 -6.69 -1.20 6.15
CA ASP A 116 -6.39 -1.13 7.57
C ASP A 116 -6.59 -2.51 8.23
N MET A 117 -7.71 -3.20 7.99
CA MET A 117 -7.98 -4.51 8.59
C MET A 117 -6.99 -5.59 8.11
N CYS A 118 -6.59 -5.55 6.84
CA CYS A 118 -5.61 -6.47 6.30
C CYS A 118 -4.25 -6.28 6.97
N LEU A 119 -3.77 -5.04 7.10
CA LEU A 119 -2.44 -4.78 7.66
C LEU A 119 -2.42 -4.81 9.19
N CYS A 120 -3.48 -4.42 9.88
CA CYS A 120 -3.55 -4.41 11.34
C CYS A 120 -3.90 -5.77 11.96
N VAL A 121 -4.53 -6.69 11.22
CA VAL A 121 -5.03 -7.97 11.78
C VAL A 121 -4.56 -9.19 10.98
N LEU A 122 -4.75 -9.19 9.65
CA LEU A 122 -4.49 -10.39 8.84
C LEU A 122 -2.99 -10.60 8.60
N VAL A 123 -2.28 -9.56 8.20
CA VAL A 123 -0.87 -9.59 7.83
C VAL A 123 0.01 -9.15 9.00
N VAL A 124 -0.27 -8.03 9.68
CA VAL A 124 0.59 -7.45 10.74
C VAL A 124 2.08 -7.50 10.33
N PRO A 125 2.49 -6.66 9.36
CA PRO A 125 3.82 -6.74 8.79
C PRO A 125 4.87 -6.12 9.71
N PHE A 126 5.98 -6.82 9.90
CA PHE A 126 7.23 -6.27 10.44
C PHE A 126 8.23 -6.14 9.28
N ILE A 127 8.53 -4.90 8.89
CA ILE A 127 9.29 -4.61 7.65
C ILE A 127 10.62 -3.95 7.99
N ILE A 128 11.66 -4.43 7.33
CA ILE A 128 13.00 -3.86 7.29
C ILE A 128 13.22 -3.34 5.87
N PHE A 129 12.77 -2.11 5.59
CA PHE A 129 12.68 -1.57 4.23
C PHE A 129 14.01 -1.61 3.47
N GLN A 130 15.10 -1.23 4.13
CA GLN A 130 16.43 -1.12 3.54
C GLN A 130 17.06 -2.48 3.23
N ALA A 131 16.64 -3.53 3.97
CA ALA A 131 17.06 -4.90 3.74
C ALA A 131 16.15 -5.65 2.77
N GLY A 132 15.03 -5.04 2.34
CA GLY A 132 14.03 -5.75 1.55
C GLY A 132 13.49 -7.00 2.25
N ALA A 133 13.52 -6.99 3.59
CA ALA A 133 13.26 -8.15 4.43
C ALA A 133 12.17 -7.85 5.45
N GLY A 134 11.58 -8.91 5.98
CA GLY A 134 10.53 -8.80 6.97
C GLY A 134 9.79 -10.12 7.16
N PHE A 135 8.84 -10.11 8.07
CA PHE A 135 7.96 -11.22 8.33
C PHE A 135 6.59 -10.71 8.78
N SER A 136 5.63 -11.62 8.88
CA SER A 136 4.27 -11.34 9.33
C SER A 136 4.08 -11.82 10.77
N LEU A 137 3.23 -11.14 11.52
CA LEU A 137 2.78 -11.57 12.86
C LEU A 137 1.25 -11.80 12.93
N GLY A 138 0.58 -11.67 11.80
CA GLY A 138 -0.88 -11.63 11.70
C GLY A 138 -1.54 -13.00 11.73
N ILE A 139 -2.86 -13.00 11.60
CA ILE A 139 -3.68 -14.23 11.58
C ILE A 139 -3.27 -15.16 10.44
N LEU A 140 -2.91 -14.62 9.26
CA LEU A 140 -2.56 -15.44 8.09
C LEU A 140 -1.37 -16.38 8.37
N LEU A 141 -0.36 -15.90 9.11
CA LEU A 141 0.75 -16.75 9.53
C LEU A 141 0.29 -17.85 10.49
N LYS A 142 -0.58 -17.51 11.46
CA LYS A 142 -1.06 -18.44 12.50
C LYS A 142 -1.88 -19.60 11.94
N ILE A 143 -2.60 -19.37 10.83
CA ILE A 143 -3.36 -20.41 10.14
C ILE A 143 -2.51 -21.20 9.12
N GLY A 144 -1.20 -20.95 9.05
CA GLY A 144 -0.25 -21.71 8.23
C GLY A 144 -0.11 -21.25 6.78
N VAL A 145 -0.55 -20.04 6.42
CA VAL A 145 -0.27 -19.48 5.08
C VAL A 145 1.23 -19.21 4.96
N THR A 146 1.84 -19.60 3.84
CA THR A 146 3.27 -19.38 3.62
C THR A 146 3.57 -17.90 3.38
N MET A 147 4.74 -17.44 3.80
CA MET A 147 5.14 -16.03 3.72
C MET A 147 5.03 -15.37 2.35
N PRO A 148 5.36 -16.01 1.22
CA PRO A 148 5.26 -15.37 -0.09
C PRO A 148 3.84 -14.86 -0.37
N TYR A 149 2.82 -15.66 -0.02
CA TYR A 149 1.43 -15.24 -0.18
C TYR A 149 1.04 -14.12 0.78
N ILE A 150 1.55 -14.14 2.03
CA ILE A 150 1.27 -13.08 3.00
C ILE A 150 1.88 -11.75 2.53
N ILE A 151 3.12 -11.78 2.03
CA ILE A 151 3.81 -10.61 1.46
C ILE A 151 3.04 -10.09 0.24
N TYR A 152 2.65 -10.97 -0.68
CA TYR A 152 1.82 -10.59 -1.83
C TYR A 152 0.51 -9.92 -1.39
N ILE A 153 -0.21 -10.50 -0.43
CA ILE A 153 -1.48 -9.94 0.08
C ILE A 153 -1.26 -8.56 0.72
N GLY A 154 -0.24 -8.41 1.57
CA GLY A 154 0.06 -7.16 2.26
C GLY A 154 0.48 -6.04 1.31
N VAL A 155 1.43 -6.32 0.41
CA VAL A 155 1.87 -5.37 -0.60
C VAL A 155 0.70 -5.03 -1.52
N THR A 156 0.04 -6.01 -2.12
CA THR A 156 -1.08 -5.78 -3.04
C THR A 156 -2.18 -4.93 -2.42
N THR A 157 -2.55 -5.19 -1.17
CA THR A 157 -3.56 -4.42 -0.46
C THR A 157 -3.21 -2.92 -0.38
N THR A 158 -1.94 -2.60 -0.12
CA THR A 158 -1.45 -1.22 -0.08
C THR A 158 -1.61 -0.51 -1.43
N PHE A 159 -1.30 -1.20 -2.53
CA PHE A 159 -1.36 -0.63 -3.87
C PHE A 159 -2.78 -0.57 -4.45
N LEU A 160 -3.72 -1.38 -3.94
CA LEU A 160 -5.14 -1.34 -4.33
C LEU A 160 -5.84 -0.02 -3.96
N LEU A 161 -5.25 0.81 -3.08
CA LEU A 161 -5.72 2.17 -2.83
C LEU A 161 -5.64 3.06 -4.09
N ALA A 162 -4.61 2.87 -4.93
CA ALA A 162 -4.41 3.68 -6.13
C ALA A 162 -5.59 3.58 -7.13
N PRO A 163 -6.04 2.40 -7.59
CA PRO A 163 -7.20 2.30 -8.46
C PRO A 163 -8.51 2.75 -7.80
N ALA A 164 -8.65 2.66 -6.47
CA ALA A 164 -9.80 3.23 -5.76
C ALA A 164 -9.83 4.77 -5.82
N VAL A 165 -8.67 5.43 -5.68
CA VAL A 165 -8.54 6.89 -5.86
C VAL A 165 -8.75 7.31 -7.32
N VAL A 166 -8.24 6.53 -8.29
CA VAL A 166 -8.52 6.74 -9.72
C VAL A 166 -10.03 6.69 -9.98
N PHE A 167 -10.72 5.68 -9.46
CA PHE A 167 -12.19 5.58 -9.55
C PHE A 167 -12.88 6.81 -8.96
N PHE A 168 -12.41 7.28 -7.81
CA PHE A 168 -12.98 8.44 -7.14
C PHE A 168 -12.95 9.72 -7.99
N PHE A 169 -11.82 10.01 -8.64
CA PHE A 169 -11.71 11.19 -9.52
C PHE A 169 -12.36 10.96 -10.89
N GLU A 170 -12.27 9.75 -11.45
CA GLU A 170 -12.94 9.41 -12.71
C GLU A 170 -14.47 9.56 -12.58
N ASP A 171 -15.04 9.19 -11.43
CA ASP A 171 -16.49 9.28 -11.22
C ASP A 171 -16.99 10.73 -11.23
N ARG A 172 -16.20 11.65 -10.66
CA ARG A 172 -16.46 13.10 -10.75
C ARG A 172 -16.31 13.60 -12.19
N TYR A 173 -15.26 13.18 -12.88
CA TYR A 173 -15.05 13.52 -14.28
C TYR A 173 -16.21 13.04 -15.16
N ASN A 174 -16.61 11.77 -15.02
CA ASN A 174 -17.70 11.17 -15.79
C ASN A 174 -19.01 11.92 -15.56
N THR A 175 -19.31 12.30 -14.32
CA THR A 175 -20.57 12.99 -13.99
C THR A 175 -20.61 14.44 -14.48
N LEU A 176 -19.50 15.18 -14.39
CA LEU A 176 -19.49 16.63 -14.61
C LEU A 176 -18.99 17.06 -16.00
N VAL A 177 -18.10 16.28 -16.61
CA VAL A 177 -17.44 16.64 -17.87
C VAL A 177 -18.10 15.93 -19.06
N ARG A 178 -18.46 14.66 -18.90
CA ARG A 178 -19.01 13.86 -20.01
C ARG A 178 -20.51 14.04 -20.17
N ARG A 179 -20.95 14.16 -21.43
CA ARG A 179 -22.38 14.27 -21.80
C ARG A 179 -23.07 12.91 -21.89
N ASP A 180 -22.33 11.85 -22.21
CA ASP A 180 -22.80 10.47 -22.38
C ASP A 180 -22.70 9.64 -21.09
N SER A 181 -22.53 10.29 -19.94
CA SER A 181 -22.24 9.68 -18.64
C SER A 181 -23.26 8.64 -18.19
N ASN A 182 -24.53 8.82 -18.57
CA ASN A 182 -25.64 7.95 -18.21
C ASN A 182 -25.91 6.80 -19.20
N THR A 183 -25.22 6.78 -20.34
CA THR A 183 -25.45 5.77 -21.38
C THR A 183 -25.02 4.38 -20.93
N ARG A 184 -25.72 3.33 -21.38
CA ARG A 184 -25.37 1.93 -21.09
C ARG A 184 -23.96 1.58 -21.58
N SER A 185 -23.60 2.05 -22.78
CA SER A 185 -22.25 1.86 -23.35
C SER A 185 -21.17 2.44 -22.43
N ARG A 186 -21.36 3.66 -21.91
CA ARG A 186 -20.39 4.27 -21.00
C ARG A 186 -20.25 3.49 -19.70
N LYS A 187 -21.36 3.03 -19.11
CA LYS A 187 -21.34 2.21 -17.88
C LYS A 187 -20.52 0.93 -18.08
N ILE A 188 -20.70 0.22 -19.20
CA ILE A 188 -19.94 -0.99 -19.53
C ILE A 188 -18.45 -0.66 -19.71
N LYS A 189 -18.12 0.38 -20.48
CA LYS A 189 -16.72 0.81 -20.68
C LYS A 189 -16.03 1.16 -19.36
N ARG A 190 -16.74 1.80 -18.43
CA ARG A 190 -16.23 2.10 -17.09
C ARG A 190 -15.93 0.83 -16.30
N ILE A 191 -16.86 -0.13 -16.27
CA ILE A 191 -16.64 -1.42 -15.58
C ILE A 191 -15.39 -2.11 -16.14
N VAL A 192 -15.28 -2.25 -17.46
CA VAL A 192 -14.11 -2.87 -18.11
C VAL A 192 -12.82 -2.12 -17.75
N TYR A 193 -12.83 -0.79 -17.84
CA TYR A 193 -11.67 0.04 -17.49
C TYR A 193 -11.21 -0.15 -16.04
N PHE A 194 -12.14 -0.21 -15.08
CA PHE A 194 -11.79 -0.44 -13.69
C PHE A 194 -11.31 -1.86 -13.44
N THR A 195 -11.97 -2.87 -14.02
CA THR A 195 -11.50 -4.25 -13.97
C THR A 195 -10.07 -4.37 -14.47
N ILE A 196 -9.72 -3.71 -15.58
CA ILE A 196 -8.34 -3.70 -16.10
C ILE A 196 -7.37 -3.04 -15.12
N ASN A 197 -7.73 -1.90 -14.51
CA ASN A 197 -6.85 -1.24 -13.53
C ASN A 197 -6.59 -2.12 -12.30
N TYR A 198 -7.60 -2.79 -11.77
CA TYR A 198 -7.44 -3.71 -10.65
C TYR A 198 -6.62 -4.94 -11.05
N LEU A 199 -6.90 -5.56 -12.20
CA LEU A 199 -6.13 -6.69 -12.72
C LEU A 199 -4.67 -6.32 -12.97
N LEU A 200 -4.40 -5.14 -13.51
CA LEU A 200 -3.04 -4.64 -13.73
C LEU A 200 -2.26 -4.57 -12.41
N MET A 201 -2.89 -4.05 -11.34
CA MET A 201 -2.27 -4.01 -10.00
C MET A 201 -1.98 -5.42 -9.46
N LEU A 202 -2.96 -6.33 -9.55
CA LEU A 202 -2.80 -7.70 -9.08
C LEU A 202 -1.66 -8.44 -9.82
N VAL A 203 -1.58 -8.26 -11.14
CA VAL A 203 -0.59 -8.93 -12.00
C VAL A 203 0.80 -8.31 -11.84
N ALA A 204 0.91 -6.99 -11.80
CA ALA A 204 2.20 -6.30 -11.67
C ALA A 204 2.94 -6.62 -10.37
N LEU A 205 2.22 -7.05 -9.32
CA LEU A 205 2.76 -7.41 -8.02
C LEU A 205 3.00 -8.92 -7.85
N ILE A 206 2.67 -9.75 -8.85
CA ILE A 206 3.00 -11.18 -8.86
C ILE A 206 4.50 -11.46 -8.61
N PRO A 207 5.46 -10.64 -9.09
CA PRO A 207 6.87 -10.89 -8.80
C PRO A 207 7.22 -10.98 -7.31
N THR A 208 6.37 -10.51 -6.38
CA THR A 208 6.56 -10.74 -4.93
C THR A 208 6.39 -12.20 -4.51
N LEU A 209 5.70 -13.01 -5.32
CA LEU A 209 5.53 -14.45 -5.11
C LEU A 209 6.73 -15.26 -5.59
N SER A 210 7.53 -14.69 -6.50
CA SER A 210 8.71 -15.32 -7.09
C SER A 210 9.96 -14.77 -6.40
N ASN A 211 11.03 -15.56 -6.29
CA ASN A 211 12.33 -15.13 -5.74
C ASN A 211 12.33 -14.88 -4.22
N VAL A 212 11.80 -15.82 -3.43
CA VAL A 212 12.06 -15.85 -1.99
C VAL A 212 13.36 -16.64 -1.82
N PRO A 213 14.50 -16.02 -1.50
CA PRO A 213 15.74 -16.75 -1.29
C PRO A 213 15.61 -17.70 -0.10
N ASP A 214 16.45 -18.72 -0.08
CA ASP A 214 16.53 -19.64 1.05
C ASP A 214 16.80 -18.84 2.34
N GLN A 215 16.09 -19.17 3.42
CA GLN A 215 16.09 -18.39 4.68
C GLN A 215 17.51 -18.20 5.23
N LYS A 216 18.38 -19.21 5.03
CA LYS A 216 19.79 -19.16 5.44
C LYS A 216 20.59 -18.12 4.65
N GLU A 217 20.35 -18.04 3.35
CA GLU A 217 21.00 -17.07 2.46
C GLU A 217 20.49 -15.65 2.75
N ALA A 218 19.18 -15.48 2.91
CA ALA A 218 18.56 -14.22 3.28
C ALA A 218 19.15 -13.65 4.58
N LYS A 219 19.20 -14.49 5.63
CA LYS A 219 19.79 -14.13 6.92
C LYS A 219 21.26 -13.70 6.79
N ALA A 220 22.07 -14.46 6.05
CA ALA A 220 23.48 -14.16 5.86
C ALA A 220 23.70 -12.82 5.13
N LEU A 221 22.90 -12.54 4.09
CA LEU A 221 22.95 -11.28 3.35
C LEU A 221 22.51 -10.10 4.22
N THR A 222 21.40 -10.22 4.95
CA THR A 222 20.90 -9.16 5.83
C THR A 222 21.88 -8.87 6.96
N LEU A 223 22.49 -9.88 7.59
CA LEU A 223 23.53 -9.71 8.62
C LEU A 223 24.79 -9.04 8.07
N ARG A 224 25.19 -9.39 6.84
CA ARG A 224 26.36 -8.78 6.20
C ARG A 224 26.13 -7.30 5.94
N GLN A 225 24.92 -6.92 5.52
CA GLN A 225 24.57 -5.53 5.22
C GLN A 225 24.27 -4.71 6.50
N PHE A 226 23.60 -5.31 7.48
CA PHE A 226 23.13 -4.66 8.70
C PHE A 226 23.47 -5.50 9.94
N PRO A 227 24.73 -5.44 10.44
CA PRO A 227 25.21 -6.29 11.54
C PRO A 227 24.64 -5.92 12.92
N CYS A 228 23.97 -4.77 13.03
CA CYS A 228 23.25 -4.26 14.20
C CYS A 228 22.03 -5.09 14.59
N LEU A 229 21.45 -5.86 13.65
CA LEU A 229 20.14 -6.50 13.85
C LEU A 229 20.29 -7.67 14.81
N PRO A 230 19.40 -7.77 15.81
CA PRO A 230 19.52 -8.81 16.82
C PRO A 230 19.13 -10.19 16.25
N PRO A 231 19.70 -11.29 16.80
CA PRO A 231 19.47 -12.64 16.28
C PRO A 231 18.01 -13.10 16.34
N ASP A 232 17.25 -12.67 17.34
CA ASP A 232 15.84 -13.00 17.52
C ASP A 232 14.97 -12.57 16.33
N ILE A 233 15.23 -11.39 15.77
CA ILE A 233 14.58 -10.90 14.56
C ILE A 233 14.98 -11.78 13.38
N LEU A 234 16.27 -12.08 13.24
CA LEU A 234 16.88 -12.81 12.12
C LEU A 234 16.54 -14.31 12.07
N ASP A 235 16.33 -14.91 13.23
CA ASP A 235 15.97 -16.32 13.39
C ASP A 235 14.45 -16.54 13.25
N THR A 236 13.67 -15.46 13.12
CA THR A 236 12.22 -15.57 12.94
C THR A 236 11.91 -16.29 11.62
N PRO A 237 11.15 -17.42 11.67
CA PRO A 237 10.79 -18.16 10.48
C PRO A 237 10.08 -17.29 9.45
N GLY A 238 10.53 -17.36 8.21
CA GLY A 238 9.88 -16.63 7.12
C GLY A 238 10.43 -15.23 6.83
N GLN A 239 11.59 -14.87 7.39
CA GLN A 239 12.40 -13.80 6.82
C GLN A 239 12.80 -14.15 5.37
N GLY A 240 12.52 -13.26 4.43
CA GLY A 240 13.04 -13.33 3.06
C GLY A 240 13.64 -11.99 2.63
N CYS A 241 14.85 -11.98 2.04
CA CYS A 241 15.38 -10.82 1.30
C CYS A 241 14.80 -10.91 -0.10
N HIS A 242 13.80 -10.12 -0.44
CA HIS A 242 13.39 -10.09 -1.84
C HIS A 242 14.40 -9.26 -2.64
N ASP A 243 14.65 -9.65 -3.90
CA ASP A 243 15.21 -8.69 -4.84
C ASP A 243 14.18 -7.57 -5.03
N ILE A 244 14.35 -6.53 -4.22
CA ILE A 244 13.47 -5.37 -4.18
C ILE A 244 13.57 -4.55 -5.45
N THR A 245 14.51 -4.83 -6.36
CA THR A 245 14.64 -4.08 -7.61
C THR A 245 13.42 -4.28 -8.49
N VAL A 246 13.05 -5.53 -8.76
CA VAL A 246 11.88 -5.84 -9.61
C VAL A 246 10.60 -5.36 -8.93
N LEU A 247 10.46 -5.60 -7.62
CA LEU A 247 9.32 -5.12 -6.85
C LEU A 247 9.21 -3.59 -6.87
N ALA A 248 10.31 -2.88 -6.65
CA ALA A 248 10.35 -1.42 -6.65
C ALA A 248 10.04 -0.86 -8.03
N ILE A 249 10.63 -1.40 -9.11
CA ILE A 249 10.34 -0.98 -10.48
C ILE A 249 8.87 -1.21 -10.82
N SER A 250 8.31 -2.40 -10.53
CA SER A 250 6.90 -2.69 -10.75
C SER A 250 6.01 -1.73 -9.96
N SER A 251 6.31 -1.55 -8.68
CA SER A 251 5.59 -0.66 -7.76
C SER A 251 5.60 0.80 -8.21
N MET A 252 6.77 1.32 -8.60
CA MET A 252 6.92 2.68 -9.11
C MET A 252 6.16 2.86 -10.43
N SER A 253 6.23 1.88 -11.33
CA SER A 253 5.55 1.92 -12.63
C SER A 253 4.03 1.98 -12.47
N VAL A 254 3.45 1.13 -11.62
CA VAL A 254 2.00 1.14 -11.41
C VAL A 254 1.52 2.39 -10.67
N ASN A 255 2.30 2.90 -9.72
CA ASN A 255 2.00 4.17 -9.04
C ASN A 255 2.06 5.35 -10.01
N PHE A 256 3.09 5.42 -10.86
CA PHE A 256 3.20 6.45 -11.88
C PHE A 256 2.01 6.41 -12.84
N PHE A 257 1.63 5.21 -13.30
CA PHE A 257 0.45 5.03 -14.14
C PHE A 257 -0.85 5.48 -13.45
N GLY A 258 -1.04 5.16 -12.18
CA GLY A 258 -2.17 5.65 -11.38
C GLY A 258 -2.16 7.18 -11.23
N PHE A 259 -1.00 7.76 -10.94
CA PHE A 259 -0.82 9.21 -10.76
C PHE A 259 -1.18 9.98 -12.03
N VAL A 260 -0.71 9.53 -13.21
CA VAL A 260 -1.04 10.16 -14.49
C VAL A 260 -2.55 10.16 -14.74
N GLN A 261 -3.24 9.06 -14.43
CA GLN A 261 -4.70 8.97 -14.55
C GLN A 261 -5.42 9.91 -13.59
N ILE A 262 -5.00 9.95 -12.31
CA ILE A 262 -5.55 10.88 -11.31
C ILE A 262 -5.36 12.32 -11.78
N ALA A 263 -4.16 12.69 -12.22
CA ALA A 263 -3.84 14.04 -12.70
C ALA A 263 -4.72 14.44 -13.89
N PHE A 264 -4.94 13.53 -14.85
CA PHE A 264 -5.82 13.77 -15.99
C PHE A 264 -7.27 14.02 -15.56
N PHE A 265 -7.87 13.12 -14.78
CA PHE A 265 -9.27 13.26 -14.35
C PHE A 265 -9.48 14.45 -13.43
N PHE A 266 -8.54 14.68 -12.51
CA PHE A 266 -8.53 15.86 -11.64
C PHE A 266 -8.48 17.14 -12.47
N GLY A 267 -7.49 17.27 -13.36
CA GLY A 267 -7.28 18.47 -14.17
C GLY A 267 -8.48 18.78 -15.05
N ALA A 268 -9.02 17.79 -15.76
CA ALA A 268 -10.19 17.97 -16.61
C ALA A 268 -11.45 18.34 -15.80
N THR A 269 -11.65 17.73 -14.63
CA THR A 269 -12.78 18.05 -13.74
C THR A 269 -12.64 19.45 -13.16
N ALA A 270 -11.45 19.83 -12.70
CA ALA A 270 -11.17 21.15 -12.17
C ALA A 270 -11.44 22.23 -13.23
N LEU A 271 -10.89 22.07 -14.44
CA LEU A 271 -11.13 22.98 -15.55
C LEU A 271 -12.62 23.16 -15.83
N LYS A 272 -13.40 22.08 -15.83
CA LYS A 272 -14.85 22.16 -16.03
C LYS A 272 -15.55 22.89 -14.89
N VAL A 273 -15.29 22.49 -13.64
CA VAL A 273 -15.96 23.01 -12.43
C VAL A 273 -15.69 24.50 -12.23
N PHE A 274 -14.45 24.96 -12.45
CA PHE A 274 -14.11 26.37 -12.27
C PHE A 274 -14.59 27.26 -13.43
N ASN A 275 -14.81 26.71 -14.62
CA ASN A 275 -15.30 27.43 -15.80
C ASN A 275 -16.79 27.20 -16.12
N MET A 276 -17.60 26.68 -15.18
CA MET A 276 -19.03 26.47 -15.43
C MET A 276 -19.78 27.81 -15.60
N LYS A 277 -20.13 28.14 -16.85
CA LYS A 277 -20.93 29.33 -17.22
C LYS A 277 -22.43 29.06 -17.37
N THR A 278 -22.83 27.81 -17.64
CA THR A 278 -24.20 27.43 -17.99
C THR A 278 -25.08 27.05 -16.81
N ALA A 279 -24.54 27.04 -15.58
CA ALA A 279 -25.28 26.72 -14.36
C ALA A 279 -25.62 28.01 -13.59
N SER A 280 -26.70 28.00 -12.81
CA SER A 280 -27.00 29.11 -11.90
C SER A 280 -25.83 29.36 -10.95
N LYS A 281 -25.60 30.62 -10.56
CA LYS A 281 -24.50 31.02 -9.65
C LYS A 281 -24.45 30.13 -8.41
N ARG A 282 -25.62 29.85 -7.81
CA ARG A 282 -25.77 28.96 -6.65
C ARG A 282 -25.29 27.53 -6.91
N THR A 283 -25.63 26.95 -8.06
CA THR A 283 -25.24 25.58 -8.41
C THR A 283 -23.75 25.46 -8.71
N SER A 284 -23.19 26.45 -9.42
CA SER A 284 -21.76 26.51 -9.72
C SER A 284 -20.92 26.56 -8.44
N GLU A 285 -21.27 27.45 -7.50
CA GLU A 285 -20.57 27.56 -6.21
C GLU A 285 -20.69 26.28 -5.36
N MET A 286 -21.85 25.63 -5.39
CA MET A 286 -22.05 24.35 -4.70
C MET A 286 -21.13 23.25 -5.27
N GLN A 287 -20.98 23.13 -6.59
CA GLN A 287 -20.09 22.13 -7.20
C GLN A 287 -18.61 22.44 -6.94
N LYS A 288 -18.20 23.72 -6.97
CA LYS A 288 -16.84 24.13 -6.59
C LYS A 288 -16.53 23.77 -5.15
N HIS A 289 -17.45 24.07 -4.23
CA HIS A 289 -17.29 23.73 -2.81
C HIS A 289 -17.18 22.21 -2.61
N LEU A 290 -18.09 21.44 -3.20
CA LEU A 290 -18.05 19.98 -3.13
C LEU A 290 -16.74 19.43 -3.70
N PHE A 291 -16.27 19.92 -4.85
CA PHE A 291 -15.00 19.49 -5.44
C PHE A 291 -13.80 19.78 -4.52
N LYS A 292 -13.73 20.98 -3.91
CA LYS A 292 -12.69 21.30 -2.92
C LYS A 292 -12.71 20.35 -1.72
N CYS A 293 -13.89 20.05 -1.17
CA CYS A 293 -14.03 19.10 -0.07
C CYS A 293 -13.56 17.69 -0.46
N LEU A 294 -13.88 17.21 -1.67
CA LEU A 294 -13.42 15.91 -2.15
C LEU A 294 -11.89 15.86 -2.31
N CYS A 295 -11.29 16.95 -2.81
CA CYS A 295 -9.83 17.04 -2.94
C CYS A 295 -9.16 17.04 -1.56
N LEU A 296 -9.69 17.81 -0.62
CA LEU A 296 -9.17 17.84 0.76
C LEU A 296 -9.31 16.46 1.43
N GLN A 297 -10.44 15.78 1.23
CA GLN A 297 -10.65 14.43 1.77
C GLN A 297 -9.52 13.47 1.39
N VAL A 298 -9.14 13.46 0.11
CA VAL A 298 -8.11 12.54 -0.41
C VAL A 298 -6.69 13.04 -0.14
N ALA A 299 -6.45 14.36 -0.23
CA ALA A 299 -5.12 14.93 -0.04
C ALA A 299 -4.65 14.84 1.41
N THR A 300 -5.52 15.04 2.39
CA THR A 300 -5.15 15.01 3.82
C THR A 300 -4.43 13.72 4.24
N PRO A 301 -4.99 12.51 4.05
CA PRO A 301 -4.30 11.27 4.43
C PRO A 301 -3.02 11.03 3.61
N ILE A 302 -3.00 11.41 2.32
CA ILE A 302 -1.81 11.26 1.47
C ILE A 302 -0.66 12.12 2.00
N LEU A 303 -0.91 13.40 2.31
CA LEU A 303 0.14 14.31 2.78
C LEU A 303 0.77 13.86 4.10
N ILE A 304 -0.03 13.27 5.01
CA ILE A 304 0.46 12.73 6.28
C ILE A 304 1.44 11.57 6.05
N ILE A 305 1.24 10.78 5.00
CA ILE A 305 2.03 9.56 4.73
C ILE A 305 3.19 9.79 3.74
N VAL A 306 3.12 10.81 2.90
CA VAL A 306 4.21 11.18 1.99
C VAL A 306 5.49 11.57 2.76
N ILE A 307 5.36 12.24 3.90
CA ILE A 307 6.50 12.65 4.73
C ILE A 307 7.28 11.42 5.25
N PRO A 308 6.69 10.49 6.00
CA PRO A 308 7.41 9.32 6.51
C PRO A 308 7.90 8.40 5.39
N CYS A 309 7.13 8.20 4.31
CA CYS A 309 7.56 7.38 3.18
C CYS A 309 8.76 8.00 2.44
N SER A 310 8.78 9.31 2.25
CA SER A 310 9.91 9.98 1.59
C SER A 310 11.19 9.87 2.43
N TYR A 311 11.07 9.94 3.76
CA TYR A 311 12.18 9.71 4.67
C TYR A 311 12.75 8.29 4.55
N VAL A 312 11.90 7.25 4.54
CA VAL A 312 12.34 5.85 4.33
C VAL A 312 13.00 5.65 2.97
N ILE A 313 12.51 6.30 1.91
CA ILE A 313 13.14 6.26 0.59
C ILE A 313 14.55 6.84 0.63
N VAL A 314 14.74 7.99 1.30
CA VAL A 314 16.08 8.58 1.47
C VAL A 314 16.99 7.64 2.25
N LEU A 315 16.51 7.09 3.38
CA LEU A 315 17.26 6.12 4.18
C LEU A 315 17.65 4.88 3.38
N SER A 316 16.75 4.38 2.55
CA SER A 316 17.02 3.25 1.64
C SER A 316 18.10 3.62 0.62
N ALA A 317 18.04 4.81 0.02
CA ALA A 317 19.01 5.28 -0.96
C ALA A 317 20.44 5.44 -0.41
N ILE A 318 20.58 5.71 0.88
CA ILE A 318 21.87 5.77 1.57
C ILE A 318 22.22 4.46 2.31
N SER A 319 21.41 3.40 2.18
CA SER A 319 21.56 2.14 2.91
C SER A 319 21.69 2.30 4.42
N TYR A 320 20.94 3.24 5.00
CA TYR A 320 20.94 3.49 6.44
C TYR A 320 19.69 2.90 7.08
N LEU A 321 19.87 1.89 7.93
CA LEU A 321 18.77 1.23 8.63
C LEU A 321 18.49 1.91 9.96
N ASP A 322 17.23 2.30 10.18
CA ASP A 322 16.71 2.67 11.50
C ASP A 322 15.38 1.94 11.71
N GLN A 323 15.39 0.91 12.58
CA GLN A 323 14.21 0.06 12.76
C GLN A 323 13.06 0.79 13.46
N ALA A 324 13.36 1.77 14.33
CA ALA A 324 12.33 2.57 14.98
C ALA A 324 11.55 3.38 13.93
N VAL A 325 12.27 3.98 12.97
CA VAL A 325 11.69 4.71 11.85
C VAL A 325 10.85 3.77 10.97
N ASN A 326 11.37 2.59 10.63
CA ASN A 326 10.64 1.61 9.82
C ASN A 326 9.30 1.23 10.47
N ASN A 327 9.31 0.96 11.78
CA ASN A 327 8.10 0.61 12.54
C ASN A 327 7.12 1.79 12.63
N ILE A 328 7.60 3.03 12.83
CA ILE A 328 6.75 4.23 12.79
C ILE A 328 6.07 4.38 11.42
N VAL A 329 6.82 4.19 10.33
CA VAL A 329 6.25 4.26 8.98
C VAL A 329 5.22 3.16 8.76
N CYS A 330 5.46 1.94 9.24
CA CYS A 330 4.47 0.87 9.20
C CYS A 330 3.18 1.27 9.92
N ILE A 331 3.28 1.81 11.14
CA ILE A 331 2.11 2.30 11.90
C ILE A 331 1.36 3.39 11.12
N LEU A 332 2.07 4.37 10.55
CA LEU A 332 1.44 5.44 9.78
C LEU A 332 0.75 4.92 8.50
N LEU A 333 1.33 3.93 7.83
CA LEU A 333 0.72 3.27 6.67
C LEU A 333 -0.56 2.53 7.04
N THR A 334 -0.60 1.89 8.22
CA THR A 334 -1.78 1.17 8.69
C THR A 334 -2.92 2.08 9.17
N VAL A 335 -2.61 3.32 9.57
CA VAL A 335 -3.61 4.32 10.00
C VAL A 335 -4.18 5.13 8.82
N TYR A 336 -3.76 4.84 7.58
CA TYR A 336 -4.21 5.55 6.37
C TYR A 336 -5.73 5.59 6.26
N GLY A 337 -6.41 4.45 6.40
CA GLY A 337 -7.85 4.36 6.23
C GLY A 337 -8.61 5.07 7.33
N ALA A 338 -8.11 5.02 8.57
CA ALA A 338 -8.63 5.77 9.70
C ALA A 338 -8.59 7.28 9.41
N LEU A 339 -7.44 7.79 8.95
CA LEU A 339 -7.27 9.20 8.56
C LEU A 339 -8.19 9.58 7.40
N SER A 340 -8.35 8.69 6.41
CA SER A 340 -9.28 8.87 5.30
C SER A 340 -10.74 8.98 5.78
N THR A 341 -11.13 8.11 6.73
CA THR A 341 -12.46 8.13 7.36
C THR A 341 -12.69 9.41 8.15
N ILE A 342 -11.73 9.82 8.98
CA ILE A 342 -11.80 11.07 9.77
C ILE A 342 -11.91 12.28 8.83
N SER A 343 -11.08 12.33 7.79
CA SER A 343 -11.10 13.39 6.79
C SER A 343 -12.47 13.48 6.10
N MET A 344 -13.02 12.33 5.68
CA MET A 344 -14.37 12.27 5.12
C MET A 344 -15.44 12.81 6.08
N LEU A 345 -15.41 12.41 7.36
CA LEU A 345 -16.40 12.82 8.34
C LEU A 345 -16.29 14.31 8.72
N THR A 346 -15.09 14.89 8.67
CA THR A 346 -14.82 16.26 9.14
C THR A 346 -14.95 17.31 8.03
N VAL A 347 -14.51 16.98 6.81
CA VAL A 347 -14.45 17.92 5.68
C VAL A 347 -15.83 18.18 5.09
N HIS A 348 -16.70 17.16 5.03
CA HIS A 348 -18.03 17.29 4.45
C HIS A 348 -19.03 17.78 5.49
N LYS A 349 -19.51 19.02 5.35
CA LYS A 349 -20.52 19.63 6.24
C LYS A 349 -21.71 18.70 6.60
N PRO A 350 -22.40 18.03 5.64
CA PRO A 350 -23.54 17.17 5.99
C PRO A 350 -23.11 15.97 6.85
N TYR A 351 -21.93 15.39 6.60
CA TYR A 351 -21.40 14.28 7.40
C TYR A 351 -20.97 14.75 8.77
N ARG A 352 -20.23 15.86 8.88
CA ARG A 352 -19.82 16.43 10.16
C ARG A 352 -21.02 16.71 11.06
N LEU A 353 -22.09 17.30 10.51
CA LEU A 353 -23.31 17.57 11.26
C LEU A 353 -24.00 16.28 11.72
N ALA A 354 -24.12 15.28 10.85
CA ALA A 354 -24.70 13.99 11.21
C ALA A 354 -23.89 13.26 12.28
N THR A 355 -22.55 13.30 12.20
CA THR A 355 -21.64 12.76 13.21
C THR A 355 -21.82 13.48 14.54
N LEU A 356 -21.81 14.82 14.55
CA LEU A 356 -22.03 15.61 15.77
C LEU A 356 -23.40 15.36 16.38
N GLN A 357 -24.45 15.17 15.58
CA GLN A 357 -25.78 14.81 16.06
C GLN A 357 -25.73 13.47 16.80
N LEU A 358 -25.14 12.42 16.21
CA LEU A 358 -25.03 11.11 16.87
C LEU A 358 -24.32 11.20 18.24
N PHE A 359 -23.29 12.02 18.37
CA PHE A 359 -22.58 12.21 19.63
C PHE A 359 -23.30 13.16 20.61
N ARG A 360 -24.08 14.13 20.11
CA ARG A 360 -24.85 15.07 20.95
C ARG A 360 -26.17 14.49 21.44
N PHE A 361 -26.76 13.51 20.77
CA PHE A 361 -28.06 12.93 21.15
C PHE A 361 -28.04 12.02 22.40
N ARG A 362 -26.97 12.04 23.21
CA ARG A 362 -27.03 11.56 24.61
C ARG A 362 -27.23 12.70 25.64
N SER A 363 -27.31 13.96 25.21
CA SER A 363 -27.87 15.05 26.02
C SER A 363 -28.85 15.88 25.21
N SER A 364 -30.08 16.01 25.71
CA SER A 364 -31.21 16.73 25.12
C SER A 364 -32.07 15.92 24.13
N THR A 365 -32.99 15.14 24.70
CA THR A 365 -34.35 15.05 24.16
C THR A 365 -34.98 16.45 24.19
N ALA A 366 -35.11 17.07 23.02
CA ALA A 366 -36.08 18.15 22.81
C ALA A 366 -36.81 17.92 21.47
N PRO A 367 -38.12 18.19 21.38
CA PRO A 367 -38.98 17.58 20.38
C PRO A 367 -38.84 18.19 18.98
N THR A 368 -39.04 17.31 18.01
CA THR A 368 -39.10 17.56 16.57
C THR A 368 -40.30 18.44 16.19
N SER A 369 -40.13 19.75 16.04
CA SER A 369 -41.13 20.59 15.37
C SER A 369 -40.60 21.95 14.85
N LEU A 370 -39.54 21.99 14.04
CA LEU A 370 -39.11 23.27 13.42
C LEU A 370 -38.45 23.10 12.02
N PHE A 371 -39.01 22.25 11.15
CA PHE A 371 -38.49 22.07 9.78
C PHE A 371 -39.53 22.26 8.65
N VAL A 372 -40.67 22.91 8.90
CA VAL A 372 -41.72 23.08 7.88
C VAL A 372 -41.90 24.52 7.36
N ASN A 373 -41.47 25.58 8.06
CA ASN A 373 -41.86 26.95 7.66
C ASN A 373 -40.70 27.85 7.20
N SER A 374 -40.00 27.49 6.12
CA SER A 374 -39.15 28.49 5.42
C SER A 374 -38.97 28.27 3.91
N LEU A 375 -39.97 27.71 3.24
CA LEU A 375 -40.08 27.70 1.78
C LEU A 375 -41.48 28.14 1.38
N SER A 376 -41.73 29.44 1.54
CA SER A 376 -42.73 30.21 0.80
C SER A 376 -42.00 31.32 0.07
#